data_AF-A0A2X0V8A0-F1
#
_entry.id   AF-A0A2X0V8A0-F1
#
_cell.length_a   1.000
_cell.length_b   1.000
_cell.length_c   1.000
_cell.angle_alpha   90.00
_cell.angle_beta   90.00
_cell.angle_gamma   90.00
#
_symmetry.space_group_name_H-M   'P 1'
#
loop_
_entity.id
_entity.type
_entity.pdbx_description
1 polymer ?
#
loop_
_entity_poly.entity_id
_entity_poly.type
_entity_poly.pdbx_seq_one_letter_code
_entity_poly.pdbx_strand_id
1 'polypeptide(L)'
;MFNKLALLCAIPFMTMTANVYAEEVPAADPNALENAMTEQVEVGYFDIKPDIVTNLAQSDSKERLHYVRLKANIMVMDSNDLPLLQEREALIKDTIISILGSKVFSDVNKPTSREEIRSECLQKISDMMYEKDGRNIVQDFLIINFLYQ
;
A
#
# COMPACT_ATOMS: atom_id res chain seq x y z
N MET A 1 -27.53 48.13 63.75
CA MET A 1 -28.82 48.65 63.23
C MET A 1 -29.46 47.50 62.45
N PHE A 2 -30.33 46.72 63.09
CA PHE A 2 -31.80 46.87 63.01
C PHE A 2 -32.27 46.89 61.53
N ASN A 3 -33.09 45.96 61.04
CA ASN A 3 -34.31 45.50 61.69
C ASN A 3 -34.81 44.14 61.17
N LYS A 4 -35.47 43.41 62.07
CA LYS A 4 -36.24 42.17 61.84
C LYS A 4 -37.64 42.54 61.35
N LEU A 5 -38.28 41.70 60.52
CA LEU A 5 -39.70 41.40 60.71
C LEU A 5 -40.09 40.07 60.06
N ALA A 6 -40.72 39.21 60.86
CA ALA A 6 -41.22 37.90 60.51
C ALA A 6 -42.73 37.95 60.22
N LEU A 7 -43.23 37.07 59.36
CA LEU A 7 -44.61 36.54 59.35
C LEU A 7 -44.68 35.39 58.32
N LEU A 8 -44.63 34.11 58.70
CA LEU A 8 -45.65 33.20 59.23
C LEU A 8 -46.73 32.74 58.21
N CYS A 9 -46.76 31.42 58.00
CA CYS A 9 -47.88 30.54 57.60
C CYS A 9 -48.59 30.75 56.24
N ALA A 10 -48.41 29.78 55.33
CA ALA A 10 -49.48 28.81 54.97
C ALA A 10 -48.99 27.89 53.83
N ILE A 11 -48.91 26.59 54.11
CA ILE A 11 -48.85 25.52 53.09
C ILE A 11 -50.31 25.15 52.77
N PRO A 12 -50.67 25.05 51.49
CA PRO A 12 -51.23 23.80 50.98
C PRO A 12 -50.47 23.38 49.70
N PHE A 13 -49.85 22.21 49.69
CA PHE A 13 -50.45 20.97 49.20
C PHE A 13 -50.83 21.05 47.71
N MET A 14 -49.98 20.43 46.87
CA MET A 14 -50.32 19.65 45.67
C MET A 14 -51.15 20.38 44.60
N THR A 15 -50.60 20.68 43.42
CA THR A 15 -50.36 19.66 42.40
C THR A 15 -49.05 19.89 41.65
N MET A 16 -48.25 18.82 41.56
CA MET A 16 -47.18 18.70 40.57
C MET A 16 -47.77 18.85 39.18
N THR A 17 -47.35 19.88 38.44
CA THR A 17 -47.27 19.78 37.00
C THR A 17 -45.92 19.13 36.71
N ALA A 18 -45.95 17.84 36.40
CA ALA A 18 -44.78 17.15 35.87
C ALA A 18 -44.53 17.68 34.46
N ASN A 19 -43.74 18.75 34.34
CA ASN A 19 -42.97 18.96 33.13
C ASN A 19 -41.83 17.94 33.15
N VAL A 20 -42.15 16.73 32.69
CA VAL A 20 -41.16 15.77 32.21
C VAL A 20 -40.52 16.41 30.99
N TYR A 21 -39.43 17.14 31.20
CA TYR A 21 -38.46 17.35 30.14
C TYR A 21 -37.85 15.97 29.89
N ALA A 22 -38.33 15.32 28.84
CA ALA A 22 -37.63 14.22 28.22
C ALA A 22 -36.31 14.77 27.68
N GLU A 23 -35.24 14.59 28.44
CA GLU A 23 -33.90 14.58 27.87
C GLU A 23 -33.85 13.30 27.04
N GLU A 24 -33.99 13.44 25.72
CA GLU A 24 -33.78 12.35 24.78
C GLU A 24 -32.33 11.88 24.97
N VAL A 25 -32.17 10.77 25.68
CA VAL A 25 -30.94 9.99 25.68
C VAL A 25 -30.66 9.73 24.21
N PRO A 26 -29.59 10.29 23.60
CA PRO A 26 -29.31 10.00 22.21
C PRO A 26 -29.16 8.49 22.12
N ALA A 27 -30.03 7.86 21.34
CA ALA A 27 -29.97 6.45 21.08
C ALA A 27 -28.56 6.15 20.62
N ALA A 28 -27.78 5.46 21.46
CA ALA A 28 -26.50 4.94 21.07
C ALA A 28 -26.78 4.05 19.85
N ASP A 29 -26.37 4.50 18.67
CA ASP A 29 -26.42 3.70 17.47
C ASP A 29 -25.72 2.38 17.79
N PRO A 30 -26.43 1.23 17.76
CA PRO A 30 -25.85 -0.05 18.10
C PRO A 30 -24.68 -0.46 17.19
N ASN A 31 -24.45 0.28 16.09
CA ASN A 31 -23.32 0.07 15.17
C ASN A 31 -22.20 1.11 15.30
N ALA A 32 -22.25 2.02 16.28
CA ALA A 32 -21.18 3.02 16.48
C ALA A 32 -19.83 2.39 16.87
N LEU A 33 -19.83 1.21 17.50
CA LEU A 33 -18.60 0.44 17.78
C LEU A 33 -18.14 -0.44 16.60
N GLU A 34 -19.04 -0.83 15.70
CA GLU A 34 -18.74 -1.72 14.58
C GLU A 34 -17.95 -0.99 13.47
N ASN A 35 -18.21 0.32 13.30
CA ASN A 35 -17.55 1.14 12.26
C ASN A 35 -16.17 1.68 12.66
N ALA A 36 -15.67 1.36 13.86
CA ALA A 36 -14.44 1.96 14.39
C ALA A 36 -13.16 1.17 14.08
N MET A 37 -13.22 -0.04 13.49
CA MET A 37 -12.01 -0.88 13.44
C MET A 37 -11.99 -1.93 12.32
N THR A 38 -12.20 -1.51 11.08
CA THR A 38 -11.67 -2.27 9.95
C THR A 38 -11.09 -1.29 8.94
N GLU A 39 -9.88 -0.80 9.22
CA GLU A 39 -9.03 -0.26 8.17
C GLU A 39 -8.83 -1.38 7.15
N GLN A 40 -9.59 -1.35 6.05
CA GLN A 40 -9.42 -2.33 4.99
C GLN A 40 -8.09 -2.05 4.32
N VAL A 41 -7.16 -2.99 4.45
CA VAL A 41 -5.86 -2.94 3.77
C VAL A 41 -6.10 -3.01 2.27
N GLU A 42 -5.86 -1.90 1.56
CA GLU A 42 -6.04 -1.80 0.11
C GLU A 42 -4.75 -2.19 -0.60
N VAL A 43 -4.83 -3.09 -1.60
CA VAL A 43 -3.69 -3.50 -2.42
C VAL A 43 -3.25 -2.34 -3.30
N GLY A 44 -1.95 -2.00 -3.27
CA GLY A 44 -1.36 -0.95 -4.11
C GLY A 44 -0.65 -1.51 -5.34
N TYR A 45 -0.57 -0.69 -6.40
CA TYR A 45 0.19 -0.99 -7.61
C TYR A 45 1.14 0.15 -7.95
N PHE A 46 2.42 -0.17 -8.03
CA PHE A 46 3.48 0.76 -8.38
C PHE A 46 3.91 0.56 -9.84
N ASP A 47 3.70 1.59 -10.67
CA ASP A 47 4.12 1.59 -12.08
C ASP A 47 5.60 1.95 -12.20
N ILE A 48 6.41 1.07 -12.79
CA ILE A 48 7.81 1.38 -13.10
C ILE A 48 7.86 2.22 -14.38
N LYS A 49 8.29 3.49 -14.29
CA LYS A 49 8.36 4.39 -15.45
C LYS A 49 9.71 5.11 -15.55
N PRO A 50 10.35 5.19 -16.73
CA PRO A 50 9.89 4.66 -18.02
C PRO A 50 10.04 3.13 -18.12
N ASP A 51 9.51 2.55 -19.20
CA ASP A 51 9.80 1.16 -19.58
C ASP A 51 11.32 0.92 -19.59
N ILE A 52 11.74 -0.21 -19.04
CA ILE A 52 13.16 -0.58 -18.97
C ILE A 52 13.60 -1.12 -20.32
N VAL A 53 14.66 -0.55 -20.89
CA VAL A 53 15.30 -1.03 -22.11
C VAL A 53 16.77 -1.25 -21.83
N THR A 54 17.27 -2.47 -22.05
CA THR A 54 18.69 -2.81 -21.86
C THR A 54 19.16 -3.82 -22.88
N ASN A 55 20.46 -3.86 -23.11
CA ASN A 55 21.10 -4.86 -23.95
C ASN A 55 21.25 -6.17 -23.17
N LEU A 56 21.14 -7.29 -23.88
CA LEU A 56 21.44 -8.61 -23.33
C LEU A 56 22.95 -8.87 -23.37
N ALA A 57 23.41 -9.75 -22.49
CA ALA A 57 24.77 -10.24 -22.51
C ALA A 57 25.03 -11.04 -23.80
N GLN A 58 26.22 -10.86 -24.38
CA GLN A 58 26.67 -11.62 -25.53
C GLN A 58 27.39 -12.89 -25.06
N SER A 59 27.10 -14.03 -25.69
CA SER A 59 27.84 -15.26 -25.41
C SER A 59 29.17 -15.31 -26.17
N ASP A 60 29.22 -14.68 -27.36
CA ASP A 60 30.39 -14.53 -28.22
C ASP A 60 30.47 -13.09 -28.73
N SER A 61 31.67 -12.53 -28.81
CA SER A 61 31.94 -11.19 -29.37
C SER A 61 31.52 -11.03 -30.84
N LYS A 62 31.27 -12.12 -31.56
CA LYS A 62 30.77 -12.11 -32.95
C LYS A 62 29.24 -12.13 -33.06
N GLU A 63 28.53 -12.34 -31.95
CA GLU A 63 27.07 -12.39 -31.91
C GLU A 63 26.47 -11.00 -32.13
N ARG A 64 25.26 -10.94 -32.71
CA ARG A 64 24.54 -9.67 -32.86
C ARG A 64 24.11 -9.15 -31.48
N LEU A 65 24.08 -7.83 -31.33
CA LEU A 65 23.60 -7.21 -30.10
C LEU A 65 22.08 -7.36 -30.02
N HIS A 66 21.61 -8.04 -28.98
CA HIS A 66 20.20 -8.22 -28.66
C HIS A 66 19.79 -7.27 -27.55
N TYR A 67 18.51 -6.88 -27.52
CA TYR A 67 17.97 -6.03 -26.46
C TYR A 67 16.64 -6.55 -25.94
N VAL A 68 16.31 -6.15 -24.72
CA VAL A 68 15.03 -6.43 -24.08
C VAL A 68 14.37 -5.13 -23.65
N ARG A 69 13.05 -5.06 -23.84
CA ARG A 69 12.17 -4.03 -23.31
C ARG A 69 11.19 -4.68 -22.34
N LEU A 70 11.19 -4.21 -21.10
CA LEU A 70 10.32 -4.66 -20.03
C LEU A 70 9.44 -3.51 -19.55
N LYS A 71 8.12 -3.75 -19.53
CA LYS A 71 7.14 -2.95 -18.81
C LYS A 71 6.55 -3.79 -17.69
N ALA A 72 6.68 -3.31 -16.46
CA ALA A 72 6.24 -4.05 -15.28
C ALA A 72 5.74 -3.13 -14.16
N ASN A 73 4.92 -3.71 -13.29
CA ASN A 73 4.39 -3.08 -12.09
C ASN A 73 4.76 -3.92 -10.86
N ILE A 74 4.82 -3.30 -9.70
CA ILE A 74 5.01 -3.97 -8.42
C ILE A 74 3.69 -3.92 -7.65
N MET A 75 3.22 -5.06 -7.16
CA MET A 75 2.08 -5.16 -6.27
C MET A 75 2.57 -5.06 -4.82
N VAL A 76 1.91 -4.23 -4.02
CA VAL A 76 2.14 -4.13 -2.57
C VAL A 76 0.89 -4.52 -1.79
N MET A 77 1.08 -5.12 -0.62
CA MET A 77 -0.03 -5.54 0.23
C MET A 77 -0.86 -4.36 0.73
N ASP A 78 -0.20 -3.24 1.06
CA ASP A 78 -0.81 -2.01 1.57
C ASP A 78 -0.42 -0.82 0.68
N SER A 79 -1.42 -0.10 0.18
CA SER A 79 -1.26 1.10 -0.64
C SER A 79 -0.51 2.22 0.09
N ASN A 80 -0.50 2.23 1.42
CA ASN A 80 0.27 3.17 2.23
C ASN A 80 1.78 3.00 2.08
N ASP A 81 2.26 1.85 1.60
CA ASP A 81 3.69 1.58 1.36
C ASP A 81 4.18 2.05 -0.03
N LEU A 82 3.28 2.53 -0.90
CA LEU A 82 3.65 3.05 -2.24
C LEU A 82 4.69 4.19 -2.22
N PRO A 83 4.66 5.15 -1.28
CA PRO A 83 5.68 6.19 -1.20
C PRO A 83 7.09 5.64 -0.94
N LEU A 84 7.20 4.54 -0.18
CA LEU A 84 8.49 3.91 0.09
C LEU A 84 9.11 3.33 -1.19
N LEU A 85 8.30 2.67 -2.03
CA LEU A 85 8.75 2.21 -3.36
C LEU A 85 9.17 3.36 -4.26
N GLN A 86 8.43 4.48 -4.23
CA GLN A 86 8.73 5.67 -5.03
C GLN A 86 10.10 6.26 -4.65
N GLU A 87 10.45 6.30 -3.37
CA GLU A 87 11.77 6.77 -2.92
C GLU A 87 12.92 5.86 -3.37
N ARG A 88 12.66 4.56 -3.51
CA ARG A 88 13.65 3.55 -3.90
C ARG A 88 13.61 3.19 -5.38
N GLU A 89 12.80 3.88 -6.18
CA GLU A 89 12.54 3.55 -7.59
C GLU A 89 13.84 3.39 -8.39
N ALA A 90 14.83 4.25 -8.16
CA ALA A 90 16.13 4.17 -8.84
C ALA A 90 16.86 2.84 -8.57
N LEU A 91 16.83 2.35 -7.32
CA LEU A 91 17.48 1.10 -6.93
C LEU A 91 16.73 -0.12 -7.46
N ILE A 92 15.40 -0.06 -7.49
CA ILE A 92 14.55 -1.08 -8.13
C ILE A 92 14.90 -1.20 -9.62
N LYS A 93 14.96 -0.06 -10.33
CA LYS A 93 15.34 -0.03 -11.74
C LYS A 93 16.73 -0.59 -11.98
N ASP A 94 17.71 -0.21 -11.17
CA ASP A 94 19.08 -0.73 -11.25
C ASP A 94 19.11 -2.24 -11.09
N THR A 95 18.40 -2.77 -10.09
CA THR A 95 18.29 -4.22 -9.86
C THR A 95 17.72 -4.95 -11.08
N ILE A 96 16.64 -4.42 -11.66
CA ILE A 96 16.00 -5.03 -12.84
C ILE A 96 16.92 -4.93 -14.07
N ILE A 97 17.55 -3.79 -14.31
CA ILE A 97 18.49 -3.59 -15.41
C ILE A 97 19.67 -4.56 -15.29
N SER A 98 20.20 -4.75 -14.08
CA SER A 98 21.29 -5.69 -13.81
C SER A 98 20.87 -7.14 -14.08
N ILE A 99 19.69 -7.55 -13.61
CA ILE A 99 19.15 -8.90 -13.90
C ILE A 99 19.05 -9.11 -15.40
N LEU A 100 18.35 -8.22 -16.11
CA LEU A 100 18.11 -8.35 -17.55
C LEU A 100 19.41 -8.28 -18.37
N GLY A 101 20.30 -7.35 -18.02
CA GLY A 101 21.59 -7.18 -18.70
C GLY A 101 22.56 -8.33 -18.52
N SER A 102 22.34 -9.18 -17.51
CA SER A 102 23.14 -10.40 -17.29
C SER A 102 22.67 -11.60 -18.11
N LYS A 103 21.45 -11.56 -18.67
CA LYS A 103 20.89 -12.67 -19.44
C LYS A 103 21.42 -12.68 -20.87
N VAL A 104 21.65 -13.88 -21.40
CA VAL A 104 21.94 -14.09 -22.83
C VAL A 104 20.67 -14.33 -23.63
N PHE A 105 20.69 -14.08 -24.94
CA PHE A 105 19.52 -14.21 -25.81
C PHE A 105 18.90 -15.62 -25.78
N SER A 106 19.72 -16.67 -25.73
CA SER A 106 19.24 -18.05 -25.66
C SER A 106 18.41 -18.35 -24.42
N ASP A 107 18.63 -17.62 -23.31
CA ASP A 107 17.84 -17.77 -22.09
C ASP A 107 16.54 -16.99 -22.15
N VAL A 108 16.56 -15.79 -22.73
CA VAL A 108 15.38 -14.92 -22.85
C VAL A 108 14.37 -15.46 -23.87
N ASN A 109 14.82 -16.13 -24.92
CA ASN A 109 13.95 -16.67 -25.99
C ASN A 109 13.21 -17.97 -25.59
N LYS A 110 13.42 -18.49 -24.36
CA LYS A 110 12.72 -19.70 -23.90
C LYS A 110 11.28 -19.37 -23.47
N PRO A 111 10.31 -20.29 -23.67
CA PRO A 111 8.94 -20.09 -23.16
C PRO A 111 8.84 -19.90 -21.63
N THR A 112 9.80 -20.45 -20.88
CA THR A 112 9.87 -20.35 -19.40
C THR A 112 10.53 -19.07 -18.90
N SER A 113 11.24 -18.35 -19.78
CA SER A 113 12.12 -17.23 -19.40
C SER A 113 11.37 -16.12 -18.68
N ARG A 114 10.15 -15.81 -19.13
CA ARG A 114 9.33 -14.75 -18.55
C ARG A 114 9.02 -15.02 -17.09
N GLU A 115 8.72 -16.26 -16.74
CA GLU A 115 8.41 -16.66 -15.37
C GLU A 115 9.67 -16.73 -14.51
N GLU A 116 10.77 -17.24 -15.06
CA GLU A 116 12.08 -17.25 -14.38
C GLU A 116 12.54 -15.82 -14.04
N ILE A 117 12.45 -14.89 -15.00
CA ILE A 117 12.79 -13.48 -14.81
C ILE A 117 11.83 -12.81 -13.83
N ARG A 118 10.53 -13.11 -13.90
CA ARG A 118 9.54 -12.58 -12.95
C ARG A 118 9.89 -12.97 -11.52
N SER A 119 10.15 -14.26 -11.30
CA SER A 119 10.52 -14.82 -10.00
C SER A 119 11.85 -14.26 -9.50
N GLU A 120 12.87 -14.15 -10.36
CA GLU A 120 14.16 -13.57 -10.00
C GLU A 120 14.03 -12.08 -9.63
N CYS A 121 13.29 -11.29 -10.39
CA CYS A 121 13.02 -9.89 -10.07
C CYS A 121 12.30 -9.75 -8.73
N LEU A 122 11.24 -10.53 -8.51
CA LEU A 122 10.49 -10.52 -7.26
C LEU A 122 11.39 -10.83 -6.06
N GLN A 123 12.20 -11.89 -6.17
CA GLN A 123 13.12 -12.30 -5.12
C GLN A 123 14.16 -11.22 -4.82
N LYS A 124 14.89 -10.75 -5.85
CA LYS A 124 15.95 -9.74 -5.63
C LYS A 124 15.43 -8.41 -5.12
N ILE A 125 14.26 -7.96 -5.60
CA ILE A 125 13.64 -6.74 -5.10
C ILE A 125 13.20 -6.93 -3.65
N SER A 126 12.62 -8.08 -3.31
CA SER A 126 12.24 -8.42 -1.93
C SER A 126 13.44 -8.43 -0.98
N ASP A 127 14.52 -9.08 -1.38
CA ASP A 127 15.76 -9.16 -0.60
C ASP A 127 16.37 -7.77 -0.42
N MET A 128 16.43 -6.98 -1.48
CA MET A 128 16.92 -5.60 -1.43
C MET A 128 16.09 -4.72 -0.48
N MET A 129 14.76 -4.85 -0.50
CA MET A 129 13.88 -4.11 0.42
C MET A 129 14.10 -4.54 1.87
N TYR A 130 14.27 -5.84 2.11
CA TYR A 130 14.58 -6.35 3.43
C TYR A 130 15.92 -5.84 3.96
N GLU A 131 16.96 -5.81 3.12
CA GLU A 131 18.28 -5.31 3.49
C GLU A 131 18.31 -3.80 3.80
N LYS A 132 17.48 -3.00 3.10
CA LYS A 132 17.48 -1.54 3.23
C LYS A 132 16.51 -1.02 4.29
N ASP A 133 15.31 -1.58 4.33
CA ASP A 133 14.22 -1.05 5.15
C ASP A 133 13.76 -2.04 6.25
N GLY A 134 14.34 -3.26 6.30
CA GLY A 134 14.10 -4.25 7.36
C GLY A 134 12.77 -4.98 7.28
N ARG A 135 11.95 -4.70 6.26
CA ARG A 135 10.65 -5.34 6.00
C ARG A 135 10.45 -5.52 4.49
N ASN A 136 9.79 -6.62 4.10
CA ASN A 136 9.36 -6.80 2.72
C ASN A 136 7.93 -6.29 2.54
N ILE A 137 7.75 -5.29 1.66
CA ILE A 137 6.46 -4.71 1.29
C ILE A 137 5.95 -5.23 -0.06
N VAL A 138 6.81 -5.90 -0.82
CA VAL A 138 6.51 -6.37 -2.18
C VAL A 138 5.77 -7.69 -2.11
N GLN A 139 4.58 -7.71 -2.69
CA GLN A 139 3.75 -8.91 -2.79
C GLN A 139 4.04 -9.68 -4.09
N ASP A 140 4.08 -8.99 -5.23
CA ASP A 140 4.31 -9.61 -6.52
C ASP A 140 4.94 -8.64 -7.54
N PHE A 141 5.57 -9.21 -8.57
CA PHE A 141 6.14 -8.51 -9.71
C PHE A 141 5.36 -8.84 -10.98
N LEU A 142 4.70 -7.85 -11.55
CA LEU A 142 3.74 -8.03 -12.64
C LEU A 142 4.34 -7.58 -13.97
N ILE A 143 4.62 -8.52 -14.87
CA ILE A 143 5.11 -8.22 -16.22
C ILE A 143 3.92 -7.92 -17.13
N ILE A 144 3.78 -6.66 -17.53
CA ILE A 144 2.76 -6.17 -18.48
C ILE A 144 3.18 -6.44 -19.92
N ASN A 145 4.42 -6.06 -20.26
CA ASN A 145 4.96 -6.28 -21.60
C ASN A 145 6.41 -6.73 -21.51
N PHE A 146 6.77 -7.72 -22.34
CA PHE A 146 8.10 -8.29 -22.40
C PHE A 146 8.45 -8.55 -23.86
N LEU A 147 9.34 -7.71 -24.41
CA LEU A 147 9.73 -7.75 -25.81
C LEU A 147 11.25 -7.91 -25.90
N TYR A 148 11.72 -8.78 -26.78
CA TYR A 148 13.13 -8.98 -27.07
C TYR A 148 13.35 -9.04 -28.59
N GLN A 149 14.53 -8.61 -29.05
CA GLN A 149 14.96 -8.64 -30.45
C GLN A 149 16.43 -9.00 -30.56
#